data_AF-A0A930TC85-F1
#
_entry.id   AF-A0A930TC85-F1
#
_cell.length_a   1.000
_cell.length_b   1.000
_cell.length_c   1.000
_cell.angle_alpha   90.00
_cell.angle_beta   90.00
_cell.angle_gamma   90.00
#
_symmetry.space_group_name_H-M   'P 1'
#
loop_
_entity.id
_entity.type
_entity.pdbx_description
1 polymer ?
#
loop_
_entity_poly.entity_id
_entity_poly.type
_entity_poly.pdbx_seq_one_letter_code
_entity_poly.pdbx_strand_id
1 'polypeptide(L)'
;MDVPFLSALNLLSKKVSEATTPLIKKGSKRDYIYEIWSMPDTNGYYLKVRKGGKYPNTKAPEVVGSFKTPQEAFKYLDSKYR
;
A
#
# COMPACT_ATOMS: atom_id res chain seq x y z
N MET A 1 50.16 -20.26 -1.94
CA MET A 1 49.16 -21.13 -2.62
C MET A 1 47.83 -20.51 -2.27
N ASP A 2 47.36 -19.63 -3.13
CA ASP A 2 46.19 -18.81 -2.85
C ASP A 2 45.08 -19.24 -3.79
N VAL A 3 44.18 -20.06 -3.27
CA VAL A 3 42.91 -20.39 -3.91
C VAL A 3 41.88 -19.38 -3.41
N PRO A 4 41.38 -18.46 -4.26
CA PRO A 4 40.25 -17.63 -3.89
C PRO A 4 39.01 -18.51 -4.02
N PHE A 5 38.68 -19.20 -2.94
CA PHE A 5 37.48 -20.01 -2.87
C PHE A 5 36.28 -19.05 -2.86
N LEU A 6 35.44 -19.18 -3.88
CA LEU A 6 34.03 -18.81 -3.91
C LEU A 6 33.65 -17.37 -4.31
N SER A 7 33.95 -17.02 -5.57
CA SER A 7 33.19 -16.02 -6.33
C SER A 7 31.75 -16.45 -6.68
N ALA A 8 31.10 -17.31 -5.88
CA ALA A 8 29.83 -17.96 -6.21
C ALA A 8 28.60 -17.39 -5.47
N LEU A 9 28.68 -16.20 -4.88
CA LEU A 9 27.58 -15.59 -4.12
C LEU A 9 26.86 -14.44 -4.84
N ASN A 10 26.99 -14.34 -6.16
CA ASN A 10 26.26 -13.34 -6.96
C ASN A 10 24.86 -13.78 -7.44
N LEU A 11 24.36 -14.94 -7.00
CA LEU A 11 23.09 -15.52 -7.51
C LEU A 11 21.82 -15.09 -6.76
N LEU A 12 21.91 -14.25 -5.71
CA LEU A 12 20.74 -13.87 -4.90
C LEU A 12 20.29 -12.41 -5.05
N SER A 13 20.92 -11.61 -5.91
CA SER A 13 20.41 -10.27 -6.26
C SER A 13 19.29 -10.31 -7.31
N LYS A 14 18.49 -11.38 -7.35
CA LYS A 14 17.19 -11.27 -7.98
C LYS A 14 16.33 -10.45 -7.02
N LYS A 15 16.37 -9.12 -7.19
CA LYS A 15 15.34 -8.21 -6.68
C LYS A 15 14.03 -8.86 -7.10
N VAL A 16 13.36 -9.51 -6.14
CA VAL A 16 11.94 -9.74 -6.22
C VAL A 16 11.38 -8.34 -6.35
N SER A 17 11.14 -7.92 -7.60
CA SER A 17 10.14 -6.91 -7.87
C SER A 17 8.83 -7.62 -7.57
N GLU A 18 8.54 -7.78 -6.28
CA GLU A 18 7.16 -7.79 -5.84
C GLU A 18 6.57 -6.56 -6.51
N ALA A 19 5.52 -6.77 -7.28
CA ALA A 19 4.67 -5.71 -7.78
C ALA A 19 3.99 -5.07 -6.56
N THR A 20 4.78 -4.38 -5.74
CA THR A 20 4.33 -3.70 -4.55
C THR A 20 3.55 -2.52 -5.08
N THR A 21 2.23 -2.66 -5.07
CA THR A 21 1.30 -1.56 -5.36
C THR A 21 1.83 -0.32 -4.62
N PRO A 22 2.23 0.75 -5.31
CA PRO A 22 2.84 1.89 -4.64
C PRO A 22 1.82 2.54 -3.70
N LEU A 23 2.16 2.66 -2.42
CA LEU A 23 1.39 3.44 -1.47
C LEU A 23 1.54 4.92 -1.82
N ILE A 24 0.47 5.53 -2.30
CA ILE A 24 0.45 6.94 -2.73
C ILE A 24 0.36 7.85 -1.52
N LYS A 25 -0.55 7.53 -0.58
CA LYS A 25 -0.77 8.35 0.61
C LYS A 25 -1.42 7.53 1.71
N LYS A 26 -0.97 7.75 2.93
CA LYS A 26 -1.65 7.27 4.14
C LYS A 26 -1.93 8.44 5.06
N GLY A 27 -2.95 8.30 5.89
CA GLY A 27 -3.26 9.28 6.91
C GLY A 27 -4.33 8.78 7.87
N SER A 28 -4.69 9.66 8.79
CA SER A 28 -5.77 9.44 9.73
C SER A 28 -6.78 10.57 9.61
N LYS A 29 -8.06 10.22 9.71
CA LYS A 29 -9.18 11.15 9.73
C LYS A 29 -10.17 10.69 10.80
N ARG A 30 -10.29 11.47 11.87
CA ARG A 30 -11.03 11.12 13.09
C ARG A 30 -10.64 9.72 13.60
N ASP A 31 -11.62 8.82 13.68
CA ASP A 31 -11.48 7.43 14.11
C ASP A 31 -11.19 6.48 12.95
N TYR A 32 -10.60 6.96 11.86
CA TYR A 32 -10.28 6.14 10.69
C TYR A 32 -8.85 6.38 10.22
N ILE A 33 -8.16 5.31 9.88
CA ILE A 33 -6.89 5.33 9.17
C ILE A 33 -7.18 4.95 7.74
N TYR A 34 -6.62 5.69 6.80
CA TYR A 34 -6.81 5.46 5.38
C TYR A 34 -5.48 5.32 4.65
N GLU A 35 -5.51 4.55 3.58
CA GLU A 35 -4.39 4.31 2.69
C GLU A 35 -4.87 4.28 1.25
N ILE A 36 -4.25 5.10 0.40
CA ILE A 36 -4.48 5.13 -1.04
C ILE A 36 -3.30 4.45 -1.70
N TRP A 37 -3.60 3.41 -2.45
CA TRP A 37 -2.64 2.58 -3.14
C TRP A 37 -2.89 2.70 -4.64
N SER A 38 -1.82 2.71 -5.42
CA SER A 38 -1.92 2.63 -6.88
C SER A 38 -1.85 1.18 -7.34
N MET A 39 -2.65 0.85 -8.34
CA MET A 39 -2.64 -0.44 -9.03
C MET A 39 -1.84 -0.29 -10.32
N PRO A 40 -0.60 -0.81 -10.37
CA PRO A 40 0.21 -0.75 -11.58
C PRO A 40 -0.42 -1.50 -12.76
N ASP A 41 -1.19 -2.57 -12.50
CA ASP A 41 -1.79 -3.41 -13.56
C ASP A 41 -3.00 -2.76 -14.26
N THR A 42 -3.74 -1.90 -13.57
CA THR A 42 -5.00 -1.32 -14.07
C THR A 42 -4.97 0.21 -14.16
N ASN A 43 -3.82 0.82 -13.90
CA ASN A 43 -3.61 2.27 -13.88
C ASN A 43 -4.70 2.99 -13.05
N GLY A 44 -5.05 2.40 -11.91
CA GLY A 44 -6.11 2.84 -11.02
C GLY A 44 -5.61 3.01 -9.59
N TYR A 45 -6.49 3.49 -8.71
CA TYR A 45 -6.21 3.71 -7.30
C TYR A 45 -7.27 3.01 -6.47
N TYR A 46 -6.90 2.44 -5.33
CA TYR A 46 -7.88 1.97 -4.37
C TYR A 46 -7.67 2.59 -3.01
N LEU A 47 -8.79 2.81 -2.32
CA LEU A 47 -8.82 3.35 -0.98
C LEU A 47 -9.07 2.20 0.00
N LYS A 48 -8.13 1.98 0.91
CA LYS A 48 -8.31 1.15 2.09
C LYS A 48 -8.64 2.04 3.27
N VAL A 49 -9.65 1.68 4.04
CA VAL A 49 -10.00 2.34 5.29
C VAL A 49 -10.09 1.29 6.40
N ARG A 50 -9.57 1.65 7.56
CA ARG A 50 -9.73 0.89 8.80
C ARG A 50 -10.11 1.83 9.92
N LYS A 51 -10.83 1.32 10.92
CA LYS A 51 -11.18 2.11 12.10
C LYS A 51 -9.93 2.32 12.97
N GLY A 52 -9.49 3.57 13.11
CA GLY A 52 -8.51 4.00 14.10
C GLY A 52 -9.19 4.26 15.44
N GLY A 53 -8.64 3.76 16.54
CA GLY A 53 -9.24 3.92 17.87
C GLY A 53 -8.61 2.99 18.89
N LYS A 54 -9.25 2.84 20.05
CA LYS A 54 -8.73 2.05 21.19
C LYS A 54 -8.43 0.57 20.86
N TYR A 55 -9.02 0.04 19.79
CA TYR A 55 -8.78 -1.31 19.28
C TYR A 55 -8.58 -1.30 17.76
N PRO A 56 -7.45 -0.79 17.24
CA PRO A 56 -7.24 -0.60 15.80
C PRO A 56 -7.17 -1.92 15.01
N ASN A 57 -7.05 -3.05 15.70
CA ASN A 57 -6.96 -4.39 15.13
C ASN A 57 -8.25 -5.20 15.22
N THR A 58 -9.37 -4.62 15.71
CA THR A 58 -10.65 -5.36 15.77
C THR A 58 -11.31 -5.54 14.42
N LYS A 59 -10.92 -4.75 13.40
CA LYS A 59 -11.41 -4.90 12.04
C LYS A 59 -10.24 -4.88 11.05
N ALA A 60 -10.26 -5.82 10.11
CA ALA A 60 -9.35 -5.81 8.99
C ALA A 60 -9.55 -4.53 8.16
N PRO A 61 -8.49 -4.00 7.50
CA PRO A 61 -8.65 -2.90 6.55
C PRO A 61 -9.56 -3.33 5.39
N GLU A 62 -10.60 -2.55 5.14
CA GLU A 62 -11.54 -2.80 4.05
C GLU A 62 -11.18 -1.92 2.85
N VAL A 63 -11.22 -2.50 1.65
CA VAL A 63 -11.14 -1.73 0.41
C VAL A 63 -12.53 -1.15 0.16
N VAL A 64 -12.65 0.17 0.27
CA VAL A 64 -13.95 0.85 0.21
C VAL A 64 -14.29 1.37 -1.19
N GLY A 65 -13.34 1.29 -2.12
CA GLY A 65 -13.57 1.66 -3.51
C GLY A 65 -12.30 1.68 -4.36
N SER A 66 -12.53 1.70 -5.67
CA SER A 66 -11.55 1.85 -6.74
C SER A 66 -11.83 3.14 -7.50
N PHE A 67 -10.79 3.88 -7.85
CA PHE A 67 -10.86 5.22 -8.41
C PHE A 67 -9.90 5.35 -9.59
N LYS A 68 -10.25 6.16 -10.59
CA LYS A 68 -9.37 6.42 -11.73
C LYS A 68 -8.26 7.40 -11.37
N THR A 69 -8.51 8.28 -10.41
CA THR A 69 -7.54 9.28 -9.95
C THR A 69 -7.43 9.30 -8.42
N PRO A 70 -6.27 9.72 -7.86
CA PRO A 70 -6.14 9.82 -6.41
C PRO A 70 -7.03 10.94 -5.83
N GLN A 71 -7.31 11.99 -6.61
CA GLN A 71 -8.21 13.07 -6.19
C GLN A 71 -9.66 12.59 -5.99
N GLU A 72 -10.16 11.67 -6.82
CA GLU A 72 -11.47 11.05 -6.59
C GLU A 72 -11.48 10.22 -5.31
N ALA A 73 -10.42 9.46 -5.04
CA ALA A 73 -10.29 8.71 -3.79
C ALA A 73 -10.31 9.64 -2.57
N PHE A 74 -9.64 10.82 -2.65
CA PHE A 74 -9.72 11.83 -1.60
C PHE A 74 -11.11 12.44 -1.44
N LYS A 75 -11.80 12.78 -2.53
CA LYS A 75 -13.17 13.31 -2.46
C LYS A 75 -14.12 12.30 -1.81
N TYR A 76 -13.99 11.02 -2.16
CA TYR A 76 -14.79 9.95 -1.55
C TYR A 76 -14.50 9.82 -0.06
N LEU A 77 -13.22 9.79 0.31
CA LEU A 77 -12.80 9.78 1.70
C LEU A 77 -13.37 10.99 2.46
N ASP A 78 -13.33 12.16 1.85
CA ASP A 78 -13.82 13.38 2.49
C ASP A 78 -15.33 13.36 2.73
N SER A 79 -16.09 12.89 1.73
CA SER A 79 -17.54 12.81 1.77
C SER A 79 -18.07 11.73 2.72
N LYS A 80 -17.44 10.54 2.75
CA LYS A 80 -17.91 9.39 3.54
C LYS A 80 -17.34 9.30 4.95
N TYR A 81 -16.13 9.80 5.17
CA TYR A 81 -15.41 9.69 6.44
C TYR A 81 -15.09 11.08 7.01
N ARG A 82 -16.05 12.01 6.88
CA ARG A 82 -15.94 13.39 7.37
C ARG A 82 -15.72 13.46 8.86
#